data_AF-A0A381Q3P1-F1
#
_entry.id   AF-A0A381Q3P1-F1
#
_cell.length_a   1.000
_cell.length_b   1.000
_cell.length_c   1.000
_cell.angle_alpha   90.00
_cell.angle_beta   90.00
_cell.angle_gamma   90.00
#
_symmetry.space_group_name_H-M   'P 1'
#
loop_
_entity.id
_entity.type
_entity.pdbx_description
1 polymer ?
#
loop_
_entity_poly.entity_id
_entity_poly.type
_entity_poly.pdbx_seq_one_letter_code
_entity_poly.pdbx_strand_id
1 'polypeptide(L)'
;MPLLLWLATLLGASGVIAGAIESHVFESGSPALEIGVRYQLIHAVAILIVALVPERVNRWSGYIFSIGILLFSGSLYWIAWGGPVWLGPLTPLGGVILVAGWLLLPWKQEN
;
A
#
# COMPACT_ATOMS: atom_id res chain seq x y z
N MET A 1 1.17 11.25 15.04
CA MET A 1 0.28 10.07 15.25
C MET A 1 -1.00 10.06 14.43
N PRO A 2 -1.89 11.07 14.47
CA PRO A 2 -3.27 10.88 13.98
C PRO A 2 -3.33 10.59 12.47
N LEU A 3 -2.46 11.23 11.69
CA LEU A 3 -2.43 11.04 10.24
C LEU A 3 -2.08 9.60 9.83
N LEU A 4 -1.06 8.97 10.44
CA LEU A 4 -0.67 7.60 10.09
C LEU A 4 -1.78 6.60 10.44
N LEU A 5 -2.51 6.84 11.53
CA LEU A 5 -3.66 6.02 11.88
C LEU A 5 -4.78 6.13 10.84
N TRP A 6 -5.11 7.36 10.40
CA TRP A 6 -6.07 7.58 9.32
C TRP A 6 -5.62 6.95 8.00
N LEU A 7 -4.34 7.07 7.65
CA LEU A 7 -3.80 6.43 6.44
C LEU A 7 -3.94 4.90 6.54
N ALA A 8 -3.57 4.30 7.67
CA ALA A 8 -3.70 2.86 7.88
C ALA A 8 -5.15 2.38 7.74
N THR A 9 -6.12 3.07 8.37
CA THR A 9 -7.53 2.64 8.35
C THR A 9 -8.17 2.85 6.98
N LEU A 10 -7.91 3.98 6.31
CA LEU A 10 -8.44 4.26 4.98
C LEU A 10 -7.85 3.34 3.92
N LEU A 11 -6.54 3.07 3.97
CA LEU A 11 -5.88 2.13 3.06
C LEU A 11 -6.30 0.68 3.36
N GLY A 12 -6.47 0.31 4.63
CA GLY A 12 -7.00 -1.01 4.99
C GLY A 12 -8.44 -1.21 4.48
N ALA A 13 -9.34 -0.26 4.76
CA ALA A 13 -10.73 -0.33 4.35
C ALA A 13 -10.89 -0.36 2.81
N SER A 14 -10.20 0.53 2.09
CA SER A 14 -10.23 0.53 0.62
C SER A 14 -9.62 -0.73 0.02
N GLY A 15 -8.62 -1.34 0.66
CA GLY A 15 -8.03 -2.60 0.21
C GLY A 15 -9.02 -3.77 0.34
N VAL A 16 -9.80 -3.81 1.42
CA VAL A 16 -10.87 -4.81 1.60
C VAL A 16 -11.96 -4.62 0.54
N ILE A 17 -12.38 -3.38 0.28
CA ILE A 17 -13.35 -3.07 -0.78
C ILE A 17 -12.83 -3.55 -2.15
N ALA A 18 -11.57 -3.24 -2.48
CA ALA A 18 -10.96 -3.66 -3.73
C ALA A 18 -10.86 -5.20 -3.86
N GLY A 19 -10.54 -5.92 -2.77
CA GLY A 19 -10.55 -7.38 -2.76
C GLY A 19 -11.95 -8.00 -2.90
N ALA A 20 -12.97 -7.38 -2.30
CA ALA A 20 -14.35 -7.78 -2.51
C ALA A 20 -14.80 -7.59 -3.97
N ILE A 21 -14.40 -6.47 -4.59
CA ILE A 21 -14.62 -6.22 -6.01
C ILE A 21 -13.92 -7.27 -6.87
N GLU A 22 -12.66 -7.57 -6.61
CA GLU A 22 -11.90 -8.59 -7.36
C GLU A 22 -12.62 -9.93 -7.37
N SER A 23 -13.02 -10.42 -6.18
CA SER A 23 -13.66 -11.72 -6.02
C SER A 23 -15.09 -11.83 -6.55
N HIS A 24 -15.84 -10.73 -6.64
CA HIS A 24 -17.27 -10.77 -6.99
C HIS A 24 -17.60 -10.16 -8.36
N VAL A 25 -16.79 -9.22 -8.86
CA VAL A 25 -17.05 -8.48 -10.10
C VAL A 25 -16.27 -9.06 -11.28
N PHE A 26 -15.07 -9.61 -11.05
CA PHE A 26 -14.26 -10.18 -12.12
C PHE A 26 -14.55 -11.69 -12.26
N GLU A 27 -15.37 -12.06 -13.26
CA GLU A 27 -15.77 -13.46 -13.51
C GLU A 27 -14.59 -14.43 -13.69
N SER A 28 -13.47 -13.93 -14.24
CA SER A 28 -12.23 -14.69 -14.45
C SER A 28 -11.08 -14.23 -13.53
N GLY A 29 -11.37 -13.36 -12.56
CA GLY A 29 -10.38 -12.70 -11.70
C GLY A 29 -9.54 -11.66 -12.45
N SER A 30 -8.77 -10.86 -11.71
CA SER A 30 -7.81 -9.91 -12.28
C SER A 30 -6.47 -10.02 -11.56
N PRO A 31 -5.44 -10.63 -12.18
CA PRO A 31 -4.14 -10.78 -11.54
C PRO A 31 -3.51 -9.45 -11.10
N ALA A 32 -3.72 -8.38 -11.87
CA ALA A 32 -3.25 -7.05 -11.50
C ALA A 32 -3.95 -6.53 -10.23
N LEU A 33 -5.28 -6.67 -10.17
CA LEU A 33 -6.07 -6.24 -9.02
C LEU A 33 -5.72 -7.07 -7.78
N GLU A 34 -5.62 -8.39 -7.89
CA GLU A 34 -5.25 -9.30 -6.79
C GLU A 34 -3.88 -8.94 -6.20
N ILE A 35 -2.87 -8.73 -7.06
CA ILE A 35 -1.53 -8.31 -6.63
C ILE A 35 -1.60 -6.94 -5.96
N GLY A 36 -2.32 -5.97 -6.54
CA GLY A 36 -2.50 -4.64 -5.96
C GLY A 36 -3.12 -4.70 -4.55
N VAL A 37 -4.18 -5.49 -4.37
CA VAL A 37 -4.91 -5.67 -3.10
C VAL A 37 -4.00 -6.29 -2.05
N ARG A 38 -3.30 -7.37 -2.42
CA ARG A 38 -2.38 -8.06 -1.51
C ARG A 38 -1.29 -7.12 -0.98
N TYR A 39 -0.65 -6.37 -1.87
CA TYR A 39 0.37 -5.41 -1.46
C TYR A 39 -0.22 -4.25 -0.65
N GLN A 40 -1.38 -3.72 -1.02
CA GLN A 40 -2.03 -2.66 -0.24
C GLN A 40 -2.32 -3.09 1.20
N LEU A 41 -2.94 -4.26 1.38
CA LEU A 41 -3.35 -4.75 2.70
C LEU A 41 -2.15 -5.06 3.61
N ILE A 42 -1.11 -5.72 3.09
CA ILE A 42 0.11 -6.02 3.86
C ILE A 42 0.73 -4.72 4.40
N HIS A 43 0.86 -3.71 3.54
CA HIS A 43 1.50 -2.45 3.92
C HIS A 43 0.57 -1.54 4.74
N ALA A 44 -0.75 -1.62 4.58
CA ALA A 44 -1.70 -0.94 5.46
C ALA A 44 -1.58 -1.45 6.91
N VAL A 45 -1.42 -2.76 7.10
CA VAL A 45 -1.14 -3.34 8.43
C VAL A 45 0.22 -2.87 8.95
N ALA A 46 1.25 -2.79 8.11
CA ALA A 46 2.54 -2.24 8.52
C ALA A 46 2.42 -0.77 8.97
N ILE A 47 1.66 0.08 8.26
CA ILE A 47 1.40 1.46 8.67
C ILE A 47 0.63 1.52 10.00
N LEU A 48 -0.36 0.62 10.21
CA LEU A 48 -1.08 0.51 11.47
C LEU A 48 -0.12 0.22 12.63
N ILE A 49 0.82 -0.72 12.46
CA ILE A 49 1.84 -1.02 13.46
C ILE A 49 2.70 0.23 13.75
N VAL A 50 3.18 0.93 12.71
CA VAL A 50 3.95 2.18 12.88
C VAL A 50 3.14 3.23 13.66
N ALA A 51 1.85 3.35 13.39
CA ALA A 51 0.97 4.30 14.09
C ALA A 51 0.74 3.93 15.57
N LEU A 52 0.73 2.64 15.91
CA LEU A 52 0.47 2.12 17.26
C LEU A 52 1.72 2.06 18.15
N VAL A 53 2.91 1.86 17.58
CA VAL A 53 4.19 1.80 18.32
C VAL A 53 5.23 2.81 17.81
N PRO A 54 4.90 4.10 17.70
CA PRO A 54 5.73 5.13 17.05
C PRO A 54 7.09 5.34 17.72
N GLU A 55 7.23 5.01 19.00
CA GLU A 55 8.50 5.11 19.75
C GLU A 55 9.46 3.93 19.49
N ARG A 56 8.98 2.86 18.83
CA ARG A 56 9.74 1.61 18.61
C ARG A 56 10.24 1.44 17.18
N VAL A 57 9.73 2.23 16.24
CA VAL A 57 10.00 2.09 14.80
C VAL A 57 10.11 3.46 14.15
N ASN A 58 10.67 3.50 12.94
CA ASN A 58 10.76 4.76 12.20
C ASN A 58 9.37 5.20 11.68
N ARG A 59 8.89 6.38 12.10
CA ARG A 59 7.59 6.90 11.63
C ARG A 59 7.58 7.20 10.14
N TRP A 60 8.75 7.49 9.55
CA TRP A 60 8.88 7.76 8.12
C TRP A 60 8.57 6.52 7.27
N SER A 61 8.77 5.31 7.79
CA SER A 61 8.36 4.08 7.10
C SER A 61 6.87 4.07 6.81
N GLY A 62 6.03 4.57 7.72
CA GLY A 62 4.59 4.67 7.49
C GLY A 62 4.22 5.58 6.31
N TYR A 63 4.91 6.73 6.18
CA TYR A 63 4.71 7.64 5.05
C TYR A 63 5.23 7.06 3.74
N ILE A 64 6.40 6.41 3.78
CA ILE A 64 7.00 5.75 2.62
C ILE A 64 6.10 4.61 2.13
N PHE A 65 5.57 3.78 3.02
CA PHE A 65 4.59 2.76 2.66
C PHE A 65 3.33 3.36 2.04
N SER A 66 2.82 4.46 2.58
CA SER A 66 1.63 5.12 2.04
C SER A 66 1.84 5.57 0.60
N ILE A 67 2.98 6.21 0.30
CA ILE A 67 3.35 6.61 -1.06
C ILE A 67 3.54 5.39 -1.96
N GLY A 68 4.22 4.36 -1.46
CA GLY A 68 4.44 3.11 -2.18
C GLY A 68 3.14 2.40 -2.55
N ILE A 69 2.14 2.37 -1.66
CA ILE A 69 0.81 1.81 -1.94
C ILE A 69 0.11 2.59 -3.06
N LEU A 70 0.11 3.93 -2.99
CA LEU A 70 -0.54 4.76 -4.01
C LEU A 70 0.05 4.53 -5.41
N LEU A 71 1.38 4.40 -5.50
CA LEU A 71 2.06 4.17 -6.77
C LEU A 71 1.96 2.71 -7.24
N PHE A 72 2.17 1.74 -6.34
CA PHE A 72 2.17 0.31 -6.67
C PHE A 72 0.74 -0.21 -6.87
N SER A 73 -0.08 -0.19 -5.82
CA SER A 73 -1.43 -0.75 -5.84
C SER A 73 -2.37 0.12 -6.66
N GLY A 74 -2.28 1.44 -6.54
CA GLY A 74 -3.12 2.36 -7.31
C GLY A 74 -2.94 2.23 -8.82
N SER A 75 -1.69 2.07 -9.31
CA SER A 75 -1.45 1.84 -10.74
C SER A 75 -2.00 0.50 -11.22
N LEU A 76 -1.82 -0.57 -10.44
CA LEU A 76 -2.37 -1.89 -10.76
C LEU A 76 -3.90 -1.91 -10.78
N TYR A 77 -4.56 -1.19 -9.86
CA TYR A 77 -6.01 -1.04 -9.88
C TYR A 77 -6.45 -0.35 -11.16
N TRP A 78 -5.79 0.74 -11.54
CA TRP A 78 -6.13 1.46 -12.75
C TRP A 78 -5.93 0.60 -14.00
N ILE A 79 -4.85 -0.18 -14.06
CA ILE A 79 -4.58 -1.14 -15.16
C ILE A 79 -5.66 -2.24 -15.20
N ALA A 80 -6.10 -2.76 -14.05
CA ALA A 80 -7.14 -3.78 -13.98
C ALA A 80 -8.49 -3.31 -14.58
N TRP A 81 -8.76 -2.00 -14.55
CA TRP A 81 -9.95 -1.38 -15.14
C TRP A 81 -9.74 -0.90 -16.59
N GLY A 82 -8.69 -1.35 -17.27
CA GLY A 82 -8.40 -0.97 -18.67
C GLY A 82 -7.79 0.41 -18.82
N GLY A 83 -7.17 0.94 -17.76
CA GLY A 83 -6.51 2.23 -17.77
C GLY A 83 -5.23 2.28 -18.62
N PRO A 84 -4.60 3.47 -18.77
CA PRO A 84 -3.48 3.68 -19.67
C PRO A 84 -2.25 2.85 -19.30
N VAL A 85 -1.64 2.23 -20.30
CA VAL A 85 -0.42 1.41 -20.17
C VAL A 85 0.79 2.23 -19.69
N TRP A 86 0.80 3.55 -19.91
CA TRP A 86 1.91 4.41 -19.45
C TRP A 86 2.02 4.50 -17.92
N LEU A 87 1.03 4.01 -17.17
CA LEU A 87 1.10 3.88 -15.71
C LEU A 87 1.93 2.66 -15.27
N GLY A 88 2.25 1.74 -16.18
CA GLY A 88 3.04 0.54 -15.91
C GLY A 88 4.37 0.80 -15.17
N PRO A 89 5.17 1.82 -15.54
CA PRO A 89 6.39 2.19 -14.82
C PRO A 89 6.18 2.71 -13.39
N LEU A 90 4.96 3.12 -13.00
CA LEU A 90 4.68 3.52 -11.62
C LEU A 90 4.67 2.32 -10.67
N THR A 91 4.28 1.13 -11.15
CA THR A 91 4.27 -0.09 -10.34
C THR A 91 5.68 -0.46 -9.82
N PRO A 92 6.73 -0.62 -10.65
CA PRO A 92 8.06 -0.93 -10.14
C PRO A 92 8.64 0.19 -9.26
N LEU A 93 8.37 1.47 -9.57
CA LEU A 93 8.77 2.59 -8.71
C LEU A 93 8.12 2.49 -7.33
N GLY A 94 6.80 2.25 -7.28
CA GLY A 94 6.08 2.00 -6.04
C GLY A 94 6.67 0.81 -5.27
N GLY A 95 7.05 -0.26 -5.97
CA GLY A 95 7.70 -1.43 -5.36
C GLY A 95 9.03 -1.09 -4.68
N VAL A 96 9.89 -0.30 -5.32
CA VAL A 96 11.15 0.19 -4.73
C VAL A 96 10.88 1.03 -3.48
N ILE A 97 9.86 1.88 -3.52
CA ILE A 97 9.45 2.70 -2.37
C ILE A 97 8.94 1.82 -1.22
N LEU A 98 8.14 0.78 -1.51
CA LEU A 98 7.69 -0.19 -0.51
C LEU A 98 8.88 -0.92 0.13
N VAL A 99 9.87 -1.34 -0.67
CA VAL A 99 11.13 -1.92 -0.15
C VAL A 99 11.85 -0.94 0.78
N ALA A 100 11.98 0.32 0.37
CA ALA A 100 12.61 1.35 1.21
C ALA A 100 11.87 1.53 2.55
N GLY A 101 10.54 1.44 2.57
CA GLY A 101 9.74 1.52 3.79
C GLY A 101 10.07 0.41 4.79
N TRP A 102 10.21 -0.83 4.31
CA TRP A 102 10.63 -1.98 5.13
C TRP A 102 12.05 -1.83 5.63
N LEU A 103 12.98 -1.44 4.76
CA LEU A 103 14.37 -1.22 5.13
C LEU A 103 14.52 -0.10 6.17
N LEU A 104 13.67 0.94 6.12
CA LEU A 104 13.70 2.05 7.07
C LEU A 104 13.02 1.73 8.42
N LEU A 105 12.17 0.70 8.47
CA LEU A 105 11.36 0.37 9.65
C LEU A 105 12.14 0.16 10.96
N PRO A 106 13.27 -0.60 10.98
CA PRO A 106 14.00 -0.87 12.22
C PRO A 106 14.84 0.31 12.72
N TRP A 107 15.01 1.37 11.93
CA TRP A 107 15.88 2.48 12.29
C TRP A 107 15.21 3.33 13.35
N LYS A 108 15.79 3.35 14.54
CA LYS A 108 15.29 4.18 15.62
C LYS A 108 15.40 5.65 15.23
N GLN A 109 14.31 6.39 15.37
CA GLN A 109 14.35 7.83 15.17
C GLN A 109 14.97 8.45 16.41
N GLU A 110 16.23 8.89 16.31
CA GLU A 110 16.82 9.78 17.32
C GLU A 110 16.12 11.13 17.20
N ASN A 111 15.38 11.48 18.26
CA ASN A 111 14.68 12.74 18.39
C ASN A 111 15.65 13.86 18.77
#